data_AF-K7XSE5-F1
#
_entry.id   AF-K7XSE5-F1
#
_cell.length_a   1.000
_cell.length_b   1.000
_cell.length_c   1.000
_cell.angle_alpha   90.00
_cell.angle_beta   90.00
_cell.angle_gamma   90.00
#
_symmetry.space_group_name_H-M   'P 1'
#
loop_
_entity.id
_entity.type
_entity.pdbx_description
1 polymer ?
#
loop_
_entity_poly.entity_id
_entity_poly.type
_entity_poly.pdbx_seq_one_letter_code
_entity_poly.pdbx_strand_id
1 'polypeptide(L)' 'MDSVAVYHGKISRETGEKLLLATGLDGSYLLRDSESVPGVYCLCVL' A
#
# COMPACT_ATOMS: atom_id res chain seq x y z
N MET A 1 -18.95 6.26 -1.49
CA MET A 1 -17.55 6.27 -1.94
C MET A 1 -17.07 4.85 -1.76
N ASP A 2 -16.98 4.10 -2.85
CA ASP A 2 -16.70 2.67 -2.83
C ASP A 2 -15.41 2.37 -2.07
N SER A 3 -15.49 1.45 -1.11
CA SER A 3 -14.34 0.99 -0.34
C SER A 3 -13.41 0.19 -1.25
N VAL A 4 -12.25 0.75 -1.59
CA VAL A 4 -11.21 0.04 -2.33
C VAL A 4 -10.59 -1.01 -1.40
N ALA A 5 -10.84 -2.29 -1.66
CA ALA A 5 -10.45 -3.39 -0.77
C ALA A 5 -8.94 -3.50 -0.52
N VAL A 6 -8.12 -3.00 -1.45
CA VAL A 6 -6.66 -3.00 -1.37
C VAL A 6 -6.09 -1.75 -0.69
N TYR A 7 -6.93 -0.88 -0.14
CA TYR A 7 -6.49 0.34 0.52
C TYR A 7 -6.26 0.13 2.02
N HIS A 8 -5.01 0.32 2.44
CA HIS A 8 -4.56 0.09 3.82
C HIS A 8 -4.52 1.36 4.67
N GLY A 9 -4.95 2.51 4.13
CA GLY A 9 -4.88 3.77 4.88
C GLY A 9 -3.46 4.30 5.05
N LYS A 10 -3.24 4.97 6.19
CA LYS A 10 -2.00 5.65 6.54
C LYS A 10 -0.98 4.72 7.20
N ILE A 11 -0.57 3.68 6.48
CA ILE A 11 0.57 2.83 6.88
C ILE A 11 1.89 3.42 6.39
N SER A 12 2.99 3.16 7.12
CA SER A 12 4.32 3.56 6.67
C SER A 12 4.78 2.73 5.47
N ARG A 13 5.76 3.25 4.72
CA ARG A 13 6.42 2.50 3.64
C ARG A 13 6.93 1.14 4.10
N GLU A 14 7.60 1.08 5.25
CA GLU A 14 8.19 -0.16 5.81
C GLU A 14 7.12 -1.20 6.14
N THR A 15 5.96 -0.77 6.64
CA THR A 15 4.82 -1.67 6.85
C THR A 15 4.29 -2.22 5.53
N GLY A 16 4.19 -1.40 4.49
CA GLY A 16 3.78 -1.83 3.16
C GLY A 16 4.74 -2.84 2.54
N GLU A 17 6.05 -2.60 2.64
CA GLU A 17 7.10 -3.52 2.17
C GLU A 17 7.02 -4.88 2.87
N LYS A 18 6.84 -4.90 4.20
CA LYS A 18 6.67 -6.13 4.98
C LYS A 18 5.43 -6.93 4.57
N LEU A 19 4.30 -6.25 4.32
CA LEU A 19 3.06 -6.91 3.88
C LEU A 19 3.25 -7.57 2.51
N LEU A 20 3.85 -6.87 1.56
CA LEU A 20 4.12 -7.39 0.23
C LEU A 20 5.07 -8.59 0.29
N LEU A 21 6.22 -8.46 0.98
CA LEU A 21 7.19 -9.54 1.15
C LEU A 21 6.61 -10.77 1.87
N ALA A 22 5.66 -10.57 2.79
CA ALA A 22 4.98 -11.68 3.47
C ALA A 22 4.08 -12.49 2.52
N THR A 23 3.59 -11.90 1.42
CA THR A 23 2.87 -12.66 0.40
C THR A 23 3.82 -13.51 -0.46
N GLY A 24 5.03 -13.00 -0.74
CA GLY A 24 6.04 -13.70 -1.54
C GLY A 24 5.62 -13.98 -2.99
N LEU A 25 4.63 -13.26 -3.52
CA LEU A 25 4.09 -13.43 -4.87
C LEU A 25 4.36 -12.18 -5.70
N ASP A 26 5.04 -12.35 -6.83
CA ASP A 26 5.26 -11.27 -7.80
C ASP A 26 3.92 -10.72 -8.28
N GLY A 27 3.80 -9.39 -8.33
CA GLY A 27 2.56 -8.72 -8.73
C GLY A 27 1.53 -8.58 -7.60
N SER A 28 1.81 -9.04 -6.37
CA SER A 28 1.08 -8.60 -5.18
C SER A 28 1.13 -7.07 -5.07
N TYR A 29 0.01 -6.44 -4.71
CA TYR A 29 -0.07 -4.98 -4.64
C TYR A 29 -0.98 -4.48 -3.52
N LEU A 30 -0.73 -3.24 -3.09
CA LEU A 30 -1.55 -2.51 -2.13
C LEU A 30 -1.57 -1.01 -2.42
N LEU A 31 -2.60 -0.32 -1.90
CA LEU A 31 -2.69 1.13 -1.86
C LEU A 31 -2.51 1.63 -0.42
N ARG A 32 -1.79 2.73 -0.26
CA ARG A 32 -1.62 3.45 1.01
C ARG A 32 -1.57 4.96 0.81
N ASP A 33 -1.68 5.73 1.89
CA ASP A 33 -1.41 7.16 1.84
C ASP A 33 0.09 7.43 1.60
N SER A 34 0.37 8.52 0.89
CA SER A 34 1.72 9.08 0.78
C SER A 34 2.15 9.71 2.10
N GLU A 35 3.39 9.43 2.51
CA GLU A 35 3.99 10.04 3.70
C GLU A 35 4.58 11.42 3.40
N SER A 36 4.82 11.75 2.13
CA SER A 36 5.45 13.01 1.71
C SER A 36 4.47 14.04 1.16
N VAL A 37 3.35 13.59 0.57
CA VAL A 37 2.37 14.48 -0.07
C VAL A 37 0.97 14.18 0.45
N PRO A 38 0.37 15.05 1.27
CA PRO A 38 -0.98 14.87 1.79
C PRO A 38 -2.03 14.74 0.68
N GLY A 39 -2.98 13.81 0.85
CA GLY A 39 -4.07 13.58 -0.11
C GLY A 39 -3.67 12.79 -1.37
N VAL A 40 -2.42 12.31 -1.45
CA VAL A 40 -1.94 11.45 -2.53
C VAL A 40 -1.83 10.01 -2.05
N TYR A 41 -2.09 9.07 -2.95
CA TYR A 41 -1.96 7.64 -2.72
C TYR A 41 -0.69 7.09 -3.35
N CYS A 42 -0.14 6.05 -2.75
CA CYS A 42 0.94 5.24 -3.30
C CYS A 42 0.41 3.86 -3.67
N LEU A 43 0.60 3.46 -4.93
CA LEU A 43 0.49 2.07 -5.37
C LEU A 43 1.85 1.39 -5.16
N CYS A 44 1.86 0.32 -4.38
CA CYS A 44 3.07 -0.48 -4.12
C CYS A 44 2.86 -1.87 -4.70
N VAL A 45 3.84 -2.39 -5.45
CA VAL A 45 3.82 -3.70 -6.10
C VAL A 45 5.09 -4.44 -5.71
N LEU A 46 4.99 -5.75 -5.43
CA LEU A 46 6.15 -6.63 -5.24
C LEU A 46 6.73 -7.05 -6.59
#